data_AF-A0A966BCA4-F1
#
_entry.id   AF-A0A966BCA4-F1
#
_cell.length_a   1.000
_cell.length_b   1.000
_cell.length_c   1.000
_cell.angle_alpha   90.00
_cell.angle_beta   90.00
_cell.angle_gamma   90.00
#
_symmetry.space_group_name_H-M   'P 1'
#
loop_
_entity.id
_entity.type
_entity.pdbx_description
1 polymer ?
#
loop_
_entity_poly.entity_id
_entity_poly.type
_entity_poly.pdbx_seq_one_letter_code
_entity_poly.pdbx_strand_id
1 'polypeptide(L)' 'VTNGFDGTVSKIDAVTGMVADTITVGNSPSAVAFDGTNIWVTNDVDGTVSKIPVG' A
#
# COMPACT_ATOMS: atom_id res chain seq x y z
N VAL A 1 -1.31 2.92 -4.37
CA VAL A 1 -1.37 1.97 -5.50
C VAL A 1 -0.49 0.79 -5.17
N THR A 2 -0.96 -0.46 -5.30
CA THR A 2 -0.17 -1.67 -4.98
C THR A 2 0.77 -2.04 -6.13
N ASN A 3 1.98 -2.46 -5.80
CA ASN A 3 2.99 -2.94 -6.74
C ASN A 3 3.27 -4.42 -6.42
N GLY A 4 2.45 -5.31 -7.00
CA GLY A 4 2.35 -6.72 -6.60
C GLY A 4 3.69 -7.49 -6.60
N PHE A 5 4.48 -7.35 -7.66
CA PHE A 5 5.76 -8.06 -7.77
C PHE A 5 6.89 -7.44 -6.94
N ASP A 6 6.76 -6.16 -6.60
CA ASP A 6 7.80 -5.42 -5.89
C ASP A 6 7.62 -5.46 -4.37
N GLY A 7 6.46 -5.90 -3.90
CA GLY A 7 6.12 -5.96 -2.48
C GLY A 7 5.94 -4.58 -1.82
N THR A 8 5.53 -3.59 -2.62
CA THR A 8 5.39 -2.20 -2.18
C THR A 8 4.04 -1.59 -2.53
N VAL A 9 3.77 -0.43 -1.93
CA VAL A 9 2.67 0.46 -2.26
C VAL A 9 3.23 1.84 -2.58
N SER A 10 2.85 2.39 -3.73
CA SER A 10 3.14 3.79 -4.08
C SER A 10 2.06 4.71 -3.51
N LYS A 11 2.47 5.72 -2.74
CA LYS A 11 1.66 6.89 -2.41
C LYS A 11 1.73 7.86 -3.59
N ILE A 12 0.57 8.20 -4.13
CA ILE A 12 0.47 9.10 -5.28
C ILE A 12 -0.05 10.45 -4.79
N ASP A 13 0.62 11.52 -5.18
CA ASP A 13 0.10 12.87 -5.03
C ASP A 13 -1.10 13.05 -5.98
N ALA A 14 -2.27 13.36 -5.43
CA ALA A 14 -3.50 13.37 -6.20
C ALA A 14 -3.62 14.55 -7.19
N VAL A 15 -2.84 15.62 -6.98
CA VAL A 15 -2.88 16.82 -7.84
C VAL A 15 -1.99 16.64 -9.07
N THR A 16 -0.80 16.09 -8.86
CA THR A 16 0.24 15.95 -9.88
C THR A 16 0.28 14.56 -10.52
N GLY A 17 -0.30 13.56 -9.86
CA GLY A 17 -0.21 12.15 -10.26
C GLY A 17 1.17 11.53 -10.06
N MET A 18 2.11 12.24 -9.43
CA MET A 18 3.46 11.75 -9.19
C MET A 18 3.54 10.85 -7.96
N VAL A 19 4.49 9.93 -7.95
CA VAL A 19 4.81 9.12 -6.77
C VAL A 19 5.43 10.03 -5.71
N ALA A 20 4.74 10.20 -4.59
CA ALA A 20 5.20 10.96 -3.44
C ALA A 20 6.01 10.11 -2.46
N ASP A 21 5.72 8.80 -2.38
CA ASP A 21 6.43 7.85 -1.53
C ASP A 21 6.23 6.40 -2.02
N THR A 22 7.14 5.50 -1.63
CA THR A 22 7.05 4.06 -1.89
C THR A 22 7.28 3.30 -0.59
N ILE A 23 6.26 2.55 -0.17
CA ILE A 23 6.19 1.93 1.16
C ILE A 23 6.24 0.41 1.02
N THR A 24 7.15 -0.26 1.73
CA THR A 24 7.21 -1.72 1.78
C THR A 24 6.09 -2.28 2.66
N VAL A 25 5.38 -3.30 2.17
CA VAL A 25 4.23 -3.89 2.88
C VAL A 25 4.28 -5.41 2.99
N GLY A 26 4.91 -6.14 2.05
CA GLY A 26 4.91 -7.61 2.00
C GLY A 26 4.77 -8.10 0.55
N ASN A 27 4.90 -9.41 0.31
CA ASN A 27 4.88 -9.98 -1.03
C ASN A 27 3.47 -10.06 -1.62
N SER A 28 3.34 -9.73 -2.90
CA SER A 28 2.08 -9.77 -3.65
C SER A 28 0.95 -8.97 -2.98
N PRO A 29 1.14 -7.65 -2.75
CA PRO A 29 0.06 -6.82 -2.25
C PRO A 29 -1.07 -6.73 -3.28
N SER A 30 -2.30 -7.06 -2.88
CA SER A 30 -3.41 -7.30 -3.81
C SER A 30 -4.59 -6.35 -3.65
N ALA A 31 -4.95 -5.98 -2.41
CA ALA A 31 -6.09 -5.12 -2.11
C ALA A 31 -5.74 -4.06 -1.07
N VAL A 32 -6.51 -2.96 -1.07
CA VAL A 32 -6.33 -1.81 -0.19
C VAL A 32 -7.67 -1.36 0.37
N ALA A 33 -7.73 -1.07 1.68
CA ALA A 33 -8.88 -0.44 2.33
C ALA A 33 -8.41 0.71 3.24
N PHE A 34 -9.26 1.73 3.41
CA PHE A 34 -9.00 2.86 4.32
C PHE A 34 -10.08 2.92 5.41
N ASP A 35 -9.67 2.97 6.67
CA ASP A 35 -10.59 2.98 7.83
C ASP A 35 -10.90 4.39 8.37
N GLY A 36 -10.33 5.44 7.76
CA GLY A 36 -10.40 6.83 8.24
C GLY A 36 -9.14 7.31 8.97
N THR A 37 -8.24 6.41 9.36
CA THR A 37 -6.96 6.72 10.03
C THR A 37 -5.77 5.96 9.43
N ASN A 38 -6.01 4.76 8.90
CA ASN A 38 -4.99 3.84 8.42
C ASN A 38 -5.41 3.20 7.11
N ILE A 39 -4.40 2.89 6.30
CA ILE A 39 -4.53 2.08 5.11
C ILE A 39 -4.15 0.63 5.47
N TRP A 40 -5.00 -0.31 5.08
CA TRP A 40 -4.81 -1.74 5.26
C TRP A 40 -4.54 -2.39 3.91
N VAL A 41 -3.49 -3.21 3.84
CA VAL A 41 -3.03 -3.85 2.59
C VAL A 41 -2.92 -5.36 2.80
N THR A 42 -3.59 -6.15 1.98
CA THR A 42 -3.45 -7.62 1.98
C THR A 42 -2.20 -8.02 1.21
N ASN A 43 -1.37 -8.90 1.77
CA ASN A 43 -0.19 -9.47 1.13
C ASN A 43 -0.45 -10.96 0.86
N ASP A 44 -0.92 -11.31 -0.34
CA ASP A 44 -1.53 -12.63 -0.61
C ASP A 44 -0.54 -13.78 -0.46
N VAL A 45 0.69 -13.60 -0.96
CA VAL A 45 1.74 -14.64 -0.88
C VAL A 45 2.22 -14.83 0.55
N ASP A 46 2.32 -13.76 1.32
CA ASP A 46 2.75 -13.83 2.71
C ASP A 46 1.64 -14.30 3.65
N GLY A 47 0.37 -14.19 3.25
CA GLY A 47 -0.78 -14.47 4.11
C GLY A 47 -0.91 -13.48 5.27
N THR A 48 -0.47 -12.23 5.07
CA THR A 48 -0.47 -11.19 6.11
C THR A 48 -1.26 -9.95 5.67
N VAL A 49 -1.53 -9.06 6.64
CA VAL A 49 -2.08 -7.73 6.38
C VAL A 49 -1.16 -6.68 6.98
N SER A 50 -0.79 -5.70 6.16
CA SER A 50 0.04 -4.57 6.57
C SER A 50 -0.79 -3.33 6.85
N LYS A 51 -0.37 -2.58 7.87
CA LYS A 51 -1.01 -1.34 8.31
C LYS A 51 -0.08 -0.17 8.03
N ILE A 52 -0.57 0.81 7.29
CA ILE A 52 0.12 2.08 7.01
C ILE A 52 -0.66 3.20 7.71
N PRO A 53 -0.10 3.85 8.74
CA PRO A 53 -0.71 5.03 9.36
C PRO A 53 -0.78 6.19 8.37
N VAL A 54 -1.92 6.86 8.30
CA VAL A 54 -2.07 8.12 7.57
C VAL A 54 -1.96 9.25 8.59
N GLY A 55 -0.73 9.73 8.79
CA GLY A 55 -0.43 10.95 9.55
C GLY A 55 -0.56 12.20 8.69
#